data_AF-A0A8J3MZF1-F1
#
_entry.id   AF-A0A8J3MZF1-F1
#
_cell.length_a   1.000
_cell.length_b   1.000
_cell.length_c   1.000
_cell.angle_alpha   90.00
_cell.angle_beta   90.00
_cell.angle_gamma   90.00
#
_symmetry.space_group_name_H-M   'P 1'
#
loop_
_entity.id
_entity.type
_entity.pdbx_description
1 polymer ?
#
loop_
_entity_poly.entity_id
_entity_poly.type
_entity_poly.pdbx_seq_one_letter_code
_entity_poly.pdbx_strand_id
1 'polypeptide(L)'
;MALVLTGIVRGMRVVGNKADEEHAAGAKWRFLSLEISDARSGVHSCQISDRSPQYKELVGSKNELLKDYTDHKVKAIIQAVQPGMRDVTDDEGNVLKSEPIVRIRVARLEDLGVPGDDE
;
A
#
# COMPACT_ATOMS: atom_id res chain seq x y z
N MET A 1 8.07 3.57 21.69
CA MET A 1 6.77 3.00 21.26
C MET A 1 6.73 3.03 19.74
N ALA A 2 6.53 1.88 19.09
CA ALA A 2 6.24 1.86 17.66
C ALA A 2 4.74 2.12 17.47
N LEU A 3 4.38 2.97 16.52
CA LEU A 3 2.98 3.17 16.14
C LEU A 3 2.55 1.96 15.31
N VAL A 4 1.39 1.38 15.64
CA VAL A 4 0.90 0.15 15.01
C VAL A 4 -0.53 0.37 14.52
N LEU A 5 -0.82 -0.09 13.31
CA LEU A 5 -2.15 -0.17 12.74
C LEU A 5 -2.53 -1.64 12.54
N THR A 6 -3.62 -2.08 13.16
CA THR A 6 -4.19 -3.42 12.95
C THR A 6 -5.50 -3.27 12.21
N GLY A 7 -5.72 -4.06 11.16
CA GLY A 7 -6.92 -3.97 10.34
C GLY A 7 -6.98 -5.07 9.28
N ILE A 8 -8.00 -5.03 8.44
CA ILE A 8 -8.17 -5.95 7.31
C ILE A 8 -7.67 -5.28 6.04
N VAL A 9 -6.85 -5.97 5.24
CA VAL A 9 -6.45 -5.45 3.92
C VAL A 9 -7.63 -5.56 2.97
N ARG A 10 -8.03 -4.45 2.36
CA ARG A 10 -9.11 -4.38 1.35
C ARG A 10 -8.60 -4.33 -0.08
N GLY A 11 -7.35 -3.96 -0.25
CA GLY A 11 -6.71 -3.90 -1.55
C GLY A 11 -5.20 -3.89 -1.39
N MET A 12 -4.53 -4.64 -2.26
CA MET A 12 -3.09 -4.72 -2.33
C MET A 12 -2.69 -4.63 -3.80
N ARG A 13 -1.81 -3.68 -4.14
CA ARG A 13 -1.31 -3.55 -5.52
C ARG A 13 0.04 -2.87 -5.59
N VAL A 14 0.84 -3.25 -6.58
CA VAL A 14 2.08 -2.54 -6.90
C VAL A 14 1.73 -1.23 -7.61
N VAL A 15 2.31 -0.12 -7.16
CA VAL A 15 2.14 1.20 -7.75
C VAL A 15 3.51 1.77 -8.09
N GLY A 16 3.64 2.30 -9.30
CA GLY A 16 4.87 2.93 -9.79
C GLY A 16 4.87 2.98 -11.31
N ASN A 17 5.88 3.62 -11.88
CA ASN A 17 5.99 3.73 -13.34
C ASN A 17 6.19 2.34 -13.98
N LYS A 18 5.53 2.14 -15.13
CA LYS A 18 5.84 1.02 -16.03
C LYS A 18 7.33 1.06 -16.35
N ALA A 19 7.95 -0.12 -16.48
CA ALA A 19 9.39 -0.23 -16.66
C ALA A 19 9.93 0.54 -17.89
N ASP A 20 9.05 0.86 -18.84
CA ASP A 20 9.33 1.43 -20.15
C ASP A 20 8.85 2.90 -20.33
N GLU A 21 8.20 3.51 -19.33
CA GLU A 21 7.77 4.91 -19.43
C GLU A 21 8.81 5.84 -18.79
N GLU A 22 9.66 6.36 -19.66
CA GLU A 22 10.64 7.40 -19.36
C GLU A 22 9.94 8.76 -19.39
N HIS A 23 9.61 9.35 -18.22
CA HIS A 23 9.30 10.79 -18.12
C HIS A 23 9.95 11.45 -16.89
N ALA A 24 10.66 12.55 -17.20
CA ALA A 24 10.94 13.77 -16.44
C ALA A 24 11.42 13.71 -14.97
N ALA A 25 12.08 12.65 -14.50
CA ALA A 25 12.93 12.75 -13.30
C ALA A 25 13.97 11.63 -13.11
N GLY A 26 14.16 10.71 -14.08
CA GLY A 26 15.15 9.63 -14.00
C GLY A 26 14.98 8.62 -12.84
N ALA A 27 14.04 8.83 -11.92
CA ALA A 27 13.85 8.00 -10.74
C ALA A 27 12.69 7.01 -10.97
N LYS A 28 13.03 5.73 -11.14
CA LYS A 28 12.07 4.64 -10.99
C LYS A 28 11.57 4.65 -9.54
N TRP A 29 10.36 5.12 -9.31
CA TRP A 29 9.70 5.00 -8.00
C TRP A 29 8.65 3.90 -8.07
N ARG A 30 8.73 2.97 -7.12
CA ARG A 30 7.81 1.83 -6.96
C ARG A 30 7.53 1.62 -5.49
N PHE A 31 6.32 1.21 -5.17
CA PHE A 31 5.94 0.80 -3.83
C PHE A 31 4.74 -0.13 -3.89
N LEU A 32 4.53 -0.87 -2.82
CA LEU A 32 3.34 -1.67 -2.63
C LEU A 32 2.31 -0.81 -1.91
N SER A 33 1.18 -0.57 -2.56
CA SER A 33 0.02 0.12 -1.99
C SER A 33 -0.87 -0.89 -1.29
N LEU A 34 -1.29 -0.55 -0.08
CA LEU A 34 -2.17 -1.33 0.78
C LEU A 34 -3.32 -0.43 1.25
N GLU A 35 -4.54 -0.92 1.19
CA GLU A 35 -5.70 -0.28 1.82
C GLU A 35 -6.05 -1.09 3.06
N ILE A 36 -5.71 -0.58 4.25
CA ILE A 36 -5.97 -1.27 5.52
C ILE A 36 -7.18 -0.63 6.18
N SER A 37 -8.24 -1.41 6.36
CA SER A 37 -9.46 -1.01 7.05
C SER A 37 -9.39 -1.41 8.52
N ASP A 38 -9.40 -0.41 9.40
CA ASP A 38 -9.54 -0.57 10.85
C ASP A 38 -10.97 -0.18 11.27
N ALA A 39 -11.53 -0.90 12.25
CA ALA A 39 -12.90 -0.71 12.72
C ALA A 39 -13.12 0.64 13.43
N ARG A 40 -12.05 1.28 13.94
CA ARG A 40 -12.17 2.53 14.73
C ARG A 40 -11.97 3.76 13.87
N SER A 41 -11.08 3.67 12.89
CA SER A 41 -10.54 4.83 12.18
C SER A 41 -10.75 4.79 10.65
N GLY A 42 -11.37 3.72 10.14
CA GLY A 42 -11.73 3.60 8.73
C GLY A 42 -10.61 3.03 7.87
N VAL A 43 -10.56 3.47 6.60
CA VAL A 43 -9.60 2.96 5.60
C VAL A 43 -8.36 3.84 5.53
N HIS A 44 -7.20 3.21 5.61
CA HIS A 44 -5.89 3.87 5.60
C HIS A 44 -5.10 3.51 4.36
N SER A 45 -4.56 4.53 3.69
CA SER A 45 -3.62 4.35 2.57
C SER A 45 -2.22 4.08 3.11
N CYS A 46 -1.76 2.84 2.95
CA CYS A 46 -0.50 2.34 3.48
C CYS A 46 0.45 1.99 2.33
N GLN A 47 1.75 2.21 2.53
CA GLN A 47 2.77 2.05 1.51
C GLN A 47 4.00 1.33 2.05
N ILE A 48 4.43 0.25 1.38
CA ILE A 48 5.73 -0.39 1.62
C ILE A 48 6.66 -0.05 0.45
N SER A 49 7.79 0.57 0.77
CA SER A 49 8.82 0.96 -0.21
C SER A 49 9.43 -0.24 -0.93
N ASP A 50 9.75 -0.13 -2.22
CA ASP A 50 10.49 -1.13 -2.98
C ASP A 50 11.88 -1.45 -2.41
N ARG A 51 12.45 -0.51 -1.66
CA ARG A 51 13.71 -0.66 -0.94
C ARG A 51 13.59 -1.53 0.31
N SER A 52 12.38 -1.81 0.78
CA SER A 52 12.15 -2.65 1.96
C SER A 52 12.48 -4.11 1.63
N PRO A 53 13.17 -4.86 2.51
CA PRO A 53 13.35 -6.30 2.35
C PRO A 53 12.00 -7.02 2.15
N GLN A 54 10.99 -6.61 2.92
CA GLN A 54 9.67 -7.22 2.87
C GLN A 54 8.94 -6.98 1.54
N TYR A 55 9.24 -5.88 0.83
CA TYR A 55 8.67 -5.68 -0.50
C TYR A 55 9.05 -6.81 -1.44
N LYS A 56 10.29 -7.29 -1.38
CA LYS A 56 10.78 -8.39 -2.23
C LYS A 56 10.18 -9.74 -1.86
N GLU A 57 9.72 -9.89 -0.62
CA GLU A 57 9.01 -11.10 -0.15
C GLU A 57 7.55 -11.10 -0.59
N LEU A 58 6.94 -9.91 -0.72
CA LEU A 58 5.54 -9.73 -1.10
C LEU A 58 5.34 -9.53 -2.61
N VAL A 59 6.36 -9.01 -3.30
CA VAL A 59 6.32 -8.64 -4.71
C VAL A 59 7.48 -9.29 -5.45
N GLY A 60 7.16 -10.05 -6.48
CA GLY A 60 8.12 -10.77 -7.29
C GLY A 60 8.85 -9.86 -8.28
N SER A 61 9.88 -10.40 -8.92
CA SER A 61 10.72 -9.67 -9.87
C SER A 61 9.96 -9.10 -11.08
N LYS A 62 8.79 -9.64 -11.41
CA LYS A 62 7.92 -9.16 -12.50
C LYS A 62 6.84 -8.17 -12.06
N ASN A 63 6.95 -7.59 -10.85
CA ASN A 63 5.94 -6.73 -10.23
C ASN A 63 4.58 -7.41 -10.01
N GLU A 64 4.57 -8.73 -9.88
CA GLU A 64 3.41 -9.52 -9.48
C GLU A 64 3.42 -9.74 -7.96
N LEU A 65 2.25 -9.78 -7.33
CA LEU A 65 2.15 -10.11 -5.91
C LEU A 65 2.50 -11.60 -5.73
N LEU A 66 3.48 -11.90 -4.89
CA LEU A 66 3.80 -13.28 -4.48
C LEU A 66 2.87 -13.75 -3.37
N LYS A 67 2.45 -12.81 -2.52
CA LYS A 67 1.47 -13.02 -1.45
C LYS A 67 0.44 -11.92 -1.58
N ASP A 68 -0.81 -12.33 -1.68
CA ASP A 68 -1.94 -11.42 -1.60
C ASP A 68 -2.58 -11.58 -0.22
N TYR A 69 -2.57 -10.51 0.56
CA TYR A 69 -3.19 -10.47 1.88
C TYR A 69 -4.57 -9.84 1.85
N THR A 70 -5.18 -9.66 0.67
CA THR A 70 -6.55 -9.17 0.57
C THR A 70 -7.48 -10.03 1.43
N ASP A 71 -8.32 -9.37 2.23
CA ASP A 71 -9.19 -9.92 3.28
C ASP A 71 -8.51 -10.56 4.50
N HIS A 72 -7.17 -10.57 4.56
CA HIS A 72 -6.45 -10.95 5.77
C HIS A 72 -6.45 -9.81 6.78
N LYS A 73 -6.50 -10.19 8.05
CA LYS A 73 -6.17 -9.32 9.17
C LYS A 73 -4.65 -9.18 9.22
N VAL A 74 -4.17 -7.95 9.35
CA VAL A 74 -2.75 -7.62 9.38
C VAL A 74 -2.43 -6.68 10.52
N LYS A 75 -1.15 -6.63 10.88
CA LYS A 75 -0.56 -5.65 11.78
C LYS A 75 0.57 -4.93 11.06
N ALA A 76 0.36 -3.66 10.77
CA ALA A 76 1.32 -2.77 10.14
C ALA A 76 2.08 -1.96 11.20
N ILE A 77 3.40 -2.10 11.22
CA ILE A 77 4.31 -1.25 11.99
C ILE A 77 4.58 0.01 11.18
N ILE A 78 4.20 1.16 11.71
CA ILE A 78 4.26 2.45 11.01
C ILE A 78 5.65 3.05 11.16
N GLN A 79 6.26 3.41 10.03
CA GLN A 79 7.51 4.15 9.95
C GLN A 79 7.28 5.66 10.00
N ALA A 80 6.30 6.15 9.25
CA ALA A 80 5.99 7.57 9.14
C ALA A 80 4.56 7.78 8.65
N VAL A 81 3.98 8.92 9.02
CA VAL A 81 2.70 9.41 8.51
C VAL A 81 2.97 10.72 7.79
N GLN A 82 2.58 10.81 6.52
CA GLN A 82 2.93 11.91 5.64
C GLN A 82 1.68 12.44 4.93
N PRO A 83 1.55 13.76 4.74
CA PRO A 83 0.54 14.29 3.85
C PRO A 83 0.85 13.87 2.40
N GLY A 84 -0.20 13.65 1.62
CA GLY A 84 -0.10 13.37 0.19
C GLY A 84 -1.34 13.87 -0.54
N MET A 85 -1.33 13.68 -1.85
CA MET A 85 -2.51 13.93 -2.70
C MET A 85 -2.86 12.67 -3.49
N ARG A 86 -4.13 12.51 -3.83
CA ARG A 86 -4.63 11.50 -4.75
C ARG A 86 -5.46 12.18 -5.82
N ASP A 87 -5.14 11.88 -7.07
CA ASP A 87 -5.93 12.34 -8.19
C ASP A 87 -7.14 11.41 -8.38
N VAL A 88 -8.30 12.03 -8.54
CA VAL A 88 -9.53 11.39 -8.99
C VAL A 88 -9.63 11.68 -10.48
N THR A 89 -9.56 10.62 -11.28
CA THR A 89 -9.63 10.70 -12.74
C THR A 89 -11.00 10.29 -13.25
N ASP A 90 -11.38 10.79 -14.42
CA ASP A 90 -12.49 10.25 -15.21
C ASP A 90 -12.11 8.93 -15.89
N ASP A 91 -13.07 8.32 -16.60
CA ASP A 91 -12.88 7.10 -17.37
C ASP A 91 -11.89 7.26 -18.54
N GLU A 92 -11.67 8.49 -19.01
CA GLU A 92 -10.69 8.82 -20.05
C GLU A 92 -9.27 9.03 -19.50
N GLY A 93 -9.13 9.06 -18.17
CA GLY A 93 -7.85 9.24 -17.46
C GLY A 93 -7.47 10.70 -17.18
N ASN A 94 -8.36 11.67 -17.42
CA ASN A 94 -8.12 13.06 -17.07
C ASN A 94 -8.34 13.28 -15.57
N VAL A 95 -7.45 14.04 -14.93
CA VAL A 95 -7.59 14.40 -13.51
C VAL A 95 -8.72 15.42 -13.35
N LEU A 96 -9.79 15.01 -12.68
CA LEU A 96 -10.93 15.88 -12.35
C LEU A 96 -10.65 16.71 -11.10
N LYS A 97 -10.03 16.10 -10.09
CA LYS A 97 -9.66 16.76 -8.83
C LYS A 97 -8.53 16.01 -8.14
N SER A 98 -7.73 16.74 -7.38
CA SER A 98 -6.72 16.19 -6.48
C SER A 98 -7.16 16.38 -5.04
N GLU A 99 -7.26 15.30 -4.28
CA GLU A 99 -7.73 15.32 -2.89
C GLU A 99 -6.58 15.06 -1.92
N PRO A 100 -6.49 15.82 -0.81
CA PRO A 100 -5.49 15.56 0.22
C PRO A 100 -5.77 14.23 0.91
N ILE A 101 -4.73 13.41 1.07
CA ILE A 101 -4.80 12.13 1.77
C ILE A 101 -3.68 12.02 2.78
N VAL A 102 -3.88 11.19 3.80
CA VAL A 102 -2.82 10.75 4.69
C VAL A 102 -2.19 9.48 4.11
N ARG A 103 -0.88 9.50 3.90
CA ARG A 103 -0.08 8.35 3.46
C ARG A 103 0.70 7.80 4.63
N ILE A 104 0.56 6.50 4.89
CA ILE A 104 1.26 5.80 5.95
C ILE A 104 2.38 4.98 5.34
N ARG A 105 3.63 5.27 5.71
CA ARG A 105 4.78 4.42 5.39
C ARG A 105 4.83 3.27 6.38
N VAL A 106 4.78 2.03 5.87
CA VAL A 106 4.83 0.82 6.67
C VAL A 106 6.26 0.29 6.66
N ALA A 107 6.85 0.13 7.85
CA ALA A 107 8.16 -0.49 8.03
C ALA A 107 8.08 -2.01 7.88
N ARG A 108 7.04 -2.61 8.44
CA ARG A 108 6.79 -4.06 8.44
C ARG A 108 5.30 -4.35 8.52
N LEU A 109 4.85 -5.34 7.76
CA LEU A 109 3.49 -5.88 7.74
C LEU A 109 3.52 -7.32 8.25
N GLU A 110 2.79 -7.61 9.31
CA GLU A 110 2.62 -8.96 9.84
C GLU A 110 1.23 -9.45 9.42
N ASP A 111 1.18 -10.62 8.78
CA ASP A 111 -0.07 -11.32 8.51
C ASP A 111 -0.57 -11.99 9.79
N LEU A 112 -1.85 -11.81 10.10
CA LEU A 112 -2.54 -12.40 11.24
C LEU A 112 -3.63 -13.40 10.79
N GLY A 113 -3.71 -13.71 9.49
CA GLY A 113 -4.65 -14.67 8.92
C GLY A 113 -6.02 -14.06 8.58
N VAL A 114 -6.88 -14.90 8.01
CA VAL A 114 -8.24 -14.52 7.64
C VAL A 114 -9.14 -14.54 8.88
N PRO A 115 -9.88 -13.46 9.18
CA PRO A 115 -10.79 -13.44 10.32
C PRO A 115 -11.94 -14.43 10.12
N GLY A 116 -12.08 -15.39 11.03
CA GLY A 116 -13.14 -16.42 10.98
C GLY A 116 -12.70 -17.80 10.50
N ASP A 117 -11.39 -17.99 10.27
CA ASP A 117 -10.77 -19.30 9.98
C ASP A 117 -10.29 -20.01 11.28
N ASP A 118 -10.82 -19.59 12.43
CA ASP A 118 -10.72 -20.33 13.69
C ASP A 118 -11.82 -21.41 13.68
N GLU A 119 -11.45 -22.67 13.38
CA GLU A 119 -12.24 -23.86 13.75
C GLU A 119 -12.58 -23.89 15.25
#